data_AF-A0A0P7XT90-F1
#
_entry.id   AF-A0A0P7XT90-F1
#
_cell.length_a   1.000
_cell.length_b   1.000
_cell.length_c   1.000
_cell.angle_alpha   90.00
_cell.angle_beta   90.00
_cell.angle_gamma   90.00
#
_symmetry.space_group_name_H-M   'P 1'
#
loop_
_entity.id
_entity.type
_entity.pdbx_description
1 polymer ?
#
loop_
_entity_poly.entity_id
_entity_poly.type
_entity_poly.pdbx_seq_one_letter_code
_entity_poly.pdbx_strand_id
1 'polypeptide(L)'
;PTKVPPDLVDKLERLALLDFRNQDGVDCLEKAIRFADQLHVVNTNGVEPMDSVLEDRALFLREDHVEEGDCAEALLRLSKNTLEGYFVAPPGKKNL
;
A
#
# COMPACT_ATOMS: atom_id res chain seq x y z
N PRO A 1 -26.66 0.13 8.19
CA PRO A 1 -25.34 -0.48 8.45
C PRO A 1 -24.51 -0.52 7.16
N THR A 2 -23.29 0.00 7.19
CA THR A 2 -22.35 -0.13 6.07
C THR A 2 -22.14 -1.61 5.77
N LYS A 3 -22.44 -2.02 4.54
CA LYS A 3 -22.28 -3.38 4.04
C LYS A 3 -21.45 -3.33 2.77
N VAL A 4 -20.37 -4.09 2.74
CA VAL A 4 -19.48 -4.16 1.58
C VAL A 4 -19.86 -5.40 0.77
N PRO A 5 -20.17 -5.26 -0.52
CA PRO A 5 -20.58 -6.40 -1.33
C PRO A 5 -19.36 -7.32 -1.59
N PRO A 6 -19.58 -8.64 -1.72
CA PRO A 6 -18.48 -9.61 -1.81
C PRO A 6 -17.52 -9.36 -2.99
N ASP A 7 -18.02 -8.93 -4.14
CA ASP A 7 -17.22 -8.59 -5.32
C ASP A 7 -16.26 -7.42 -5.07
N LEU A 8 -16.68 -6.46 -4.23
CA LEU A 8 -15.81 -5.36 -3.80
C LEU A 8 -14.75 -5.83 -2.81
N VAL A 9 -15.08 -6.78 -1.93
CA VAL A 9 -14.09 -7.42 -1.04
C VAL A 9 -13.03 -8.15 -1.87
N ASP A 10 -13.44 -9.00 -2.83
CA ASP A 10 -12.55 -9.72 -3.73
C ASP A 10 -11.61 -8.76 -4.49
N LYS A 11 -12.15 -7.63 -4.96
CA LYS A 11 -11.36 -6.61 -5.64
C LYS A 11 -10.34 -5.96 -4.70
N LEU A 12 -10.72 -5.67 -3.45
CA LEU A 12 -9.83 -5.09 -2.45
C LEU A 12 -8.72 -6.06 -2.06
N GLU A 13 -9.01 -7.35 -1.90
CA GLU A 13 -8.01 -8.40 -1.65
C GLU A 13 -6.94 -8.41 -2.74
N ARG A 14 -7.37 -8.42 -4.00
CA ARG A 14 -6.45 -8.44 -5.14
C ARG A 14 -5.58 -7.20 -5.21
N LEU A 15 -6.15 -6.01 -4.97
CA LEU A 15 -5.41 -4.74 -5.05
C LEU A 15 -4.42 -4.58 -3.89
N ALA A 16 -4.82 -4.96 -2.68
CA ALA A 16 -4.00 -4.81 -1.49
C ALA A 16 -3.05 -5.99 -1.26
N LEU A 17 -3.16 -7.06 -2.07
CA LEU A 17 -2.51 -8.35 -1.84
C LEU A 17 -2.83 -8.89 -0.43
N LEU A 18 -4.05 -8.61 0.03
CA LEU A 18 -4.59 -9.04 1.30
C LEU A 18 -5.58 -10.19 1.09
N ASP A 19 -5.98 -10.76 2.21
CA ASP A 19 -6.82 -11.93 2.25
C ASP A 19 -7.77 -11.79 3.44
N PHE A 20 -9.00 -11.33 3.18
CA PHE A 20 -10.07 -11.17 4.15
C PHE A 20 -10.80 -12.50 4.40
N ARG A 21 -10.08 -13.64 4.36
CA ARG A 21 -10.55 -15.04 4.40
C ARG A 21 -11.58 -15.41 5.48
N ASN A 22 -11.94 -14.50 6.39
CA ASN A 22 -12.94 -14.70 7.43
C ASN A 22 -13.92 -13.52 7.56
N GLN A 23 -15.08 -13.81 8.15
CA GLN A 23 -16.11 -12.81 8.46
C GLN A 23 -15.57 -11.68 9.35
N ASP A 24 -14.60 -11.97 10.22
CA ASP A 24 -14.00 -10.98 11.11
C ASP A 24 -13.27 -9.85 10.35
N GLY A 25 -12.59 -10.19 9.24
CA GLY A 25 -11.90 -9.22 8.38
C GLY A 25 -12.89 -8.29 7.68
N VAL A 26 -13.99 -8.84 7.16
CA VAL A 26 -15.08 -8.07 6.56
C VAL A 26 -15.76 -7.19 7.61
N ASP A 27 -16.01 -7.71 8.81
CA ASP A 27 -16.60 -6.95 9.91
C ASP A 27 -15.68 -5.81 10.37
N CYS A 28 -14.36 -6.01 10.36
CA CYS A 28 -13.37 -4.98 10.64
C CYS A 28 -13.41 -3.87 9.57
N LEU A 29 -13.45 -4.25 8.29
CA LEU A 29 -13.57 -3.32 7.17
C LEU A 29 -14.85 -2.48 7.28
N GLU A 30 -16.00 -3.12 7.52
CA GLU A 30 -17.29 -2.44 7.69
C GLU A 30 -17.30 -1.47 8.88
N LYS A 31 -16.65 -1.84 10.00
CA LYS A 31 -16.48 -0.95 11.17
C LYS A 31 -15.60 0.25 10.84
N ALA A 32 -14.50 0.05 10.10
CA ALA A 32 -13.58 1.12 9.71
C ALA A 32 -14.25 2.12 8.76
N ILE A 33 -15.00 1.64 7.75
CA ILE A 33 -15.75 2.52 6.84
C ILE A 33 -16.79 3.33 7.63
N ARG A 34 -17.57 2.69 8.51
CA ARG A 34 -18.54 3.41 9.35
C ARG A 34 -17.89 4.44 10.27
N PHE A 35 -16.66 4.19 10.73
CA PHE A 35 -15.92 5.18 11.50
C PHE A 35 -15.50 6.36 10.63
N ALA A 36 -14.97 6.11 9.43
CA ALA A 36 -14.61 7.15 8.46
C ALA A 36 -15.81 7.96 7.95
N ASP A 37 -16.99 7.35 7.85
CA ASP A 37 -18.23 8.02 7.42
C ASP A 37 -18.57 9.24 8.30
N GLN A 38 -18.12 9.27 9.56
CA GLN A 38 -18.29 10.40 10.47
C GLN A 38 -17.62 11.68 9.95
N LEU A 39 -16.62 11.59 9.08
CA LEU A 39 -15.94 12.76 8.51
C LEU A 39 -16.84 13.54 7.54
N HIS A 40 -17.88 12.93 6.96
CA HIS A 40 -18.79 13.59 6.01
C HIS A 40 -19.65 14.69 6.66
N VAL A 41 -19.73 14.75 8.00
CA VAL A 41 -20.45 15.84 8.69
C VAL A 41 -19.70 17.17 8.65
N VAL A 42 -18.40 17.13 8.32
CA VAL A 42 -17.54 18.32 8.25
C VAL A 42 -17.67 18.96 6.87
N ASN A 43 -18.00 20.25 6.82
CA ASN A 43 -18.06 21.01 5.58
C ASN A 43 -16.66 21.37 5.10
N THR A 44 -16.23 20.79 3.99
CA THR A 44 -14.94 21.07 3.33
C THR A 44 -15.08 21.89 2.04
N ASN A 45 -16.24 22.53 1.80
CA ASN A 45 -16.45 23.36 0.61
C ASN A 45 -15.45 24.52 0.55
N GLY A 46 -14.71 24.61 -0.56
CA GLY A 46 -13.71 25.65 -0.79
C GLY A 46 -12.42 25.49 0.04
N VAL A 47 -12.25 24.33 0.70
CA VAL A 47 -11.00 23.98 1.39
C VAL A 47 -10.14 23.16 0.43
N GLU A 48 -8.96 23.68 0.10
CA GLU A 48 -7.98 22.93 -0.69
C GLU A 48 -7.44 21.73 0.12
N PRO A 49 -7.31 20.54 -0.48
CA PRO A 49 -6.72 19.38 0.20
C PRO A 49 -5.24 19.60 0.51
N MET A 50 -4.82 19.24 1.73
CA MET A 50 -3.42 19.25 2.15
C MET A 50 -2.73 17.93 1.76
N ASP A 51 -1.65 18.00 0.99
CA ASP A 51 -0.86 16.84 0.56
C ASP A 51 0.33 16.56 1.50
N SER A 52 0.89 17.62 2.09
CA SER A 52 2.01 17.61 3.02
C SER A 52 1.82 18.72 4.04
N VAL A 53 2.36 18.57 5.26
CA VAL A 53 2.41 19.68 6.24
C VAL A 53 3.47 20.73 5.89
N LEU A 54 4.22 20.54 4.81
CA LEU A 54 5.36 21.36 4.39
C LEU A 54 5.07 22.12 3.08
N GLU A 55 3.84 22.59 2.88
CA GLU A 55 3.38 23.22 1.63
C GLU A 55 4.23 24.44 1.22
N ASP A 56 4.81 25.16 2.19
CA ASP A 56 5.63 26.34 1.95
C ASP A 56 7.11 26.05 1.62
N ARG A 57 7.48 24.77 1.46
CA ARG A 57 8.87 24.37 1.23
C ARG A 57 9.09 23.93 -0.21
N ALA A 58 10.23 24.35 -0.77
CA ALA A 58 10.68 23.85 -2.06
C ALA A 58 11.03 22.36 -1.97
N LEU A 59 10.80 21.63 -3.06
CA LEU A 59 11.24 20.25 -3.20
C LEU A 59 12.78 20.19 -3.22
N PHE A 60 13.34 19.31 -2.40
CA PHE A 60 14.78 19.08 -2.38
C PHE A 60 15.17 18.18 -3.55
N LEU A 61 16.11 18.66 -4.37
CA LEU A 61 16.73 17.86 -5.40
C LEU A 61 17.94 17.12 -4.82
N ARG A 62 18.09 15.85 -5.17
CA ARG A 62 19.32 15.09 -4.93
C ARG A 62 20.33 15.46 -6.02
N GLU A 63 21.59 15.68 -5.64
CA GLU A 63 22.68 15.85 -6.60
C GLU A 63 22.83 14.61 -7.49
N ASP A 64 23.19 14.84 -8.75
CA ASP A 64 23.48 13.76 -9.70
C ASP A 64 24.89 13.22 -9.47
N HIS A 65 25.05 12.51 -8.36
CA HIS A 65 26.28 11.87 -7.94
C HIS A 65 26.11 10.34 -7.95
N VAL A 66 27.17 9.64 -8.37
CA VAL A 66 27.24 8.17 -8.39
C VAL A 66 27.70 7.68 -7.02
N GLU A 67 26.84 6.93 -6.34
CA GLU A 67 27.21 6.20 -5.12
C GLU A 67 27.75 4.79 -5.45
N GLU A 68 28.65 4.28 -4.62
CA GLU A 68 29.40 3.04 -4.88
C GLU A 68 28.48 1.81 -4.98
N GLY A 69 28.73 1.00 -6.02
CA GLY A 69 27.94 -0.19 -6.36
C GLY A 69 28.76 -1.46 -6.16
N ASP A 70 28.81 -1.98 -4.93
CA ASP A 70 29.24 -3.37 -4.65
C ASP A 70 28.58 -3.90 -3.36
N CYS A 71 27.27 -3.69 -3.25
CA CYS A 71 26.50 -4.07 -2.06
C CYS A 71 25.63 -5.32 -2.27
N ALA A 72 25.89 -6.11 -3.30
CA ALA A 72 25.07 -7.27 -3.67
C ALA A 72 24.93 -8.27 -2.51
N GLU A 73 26.04 -8.57 -1.82
CA GLU A 73 26.01 -9.45 -0.63
C GLU A 73 25.12 -8.88 0.47
N ALA A 74 25.25 -7.58 0.77
CA ALA A 74 24.47 -6.91 1.79
C ALA A 74 22.97 -6.87 1.44
N LEU A 75 22.63 -6.62 0.18
CA LEU A 75 21.25 -6.58 -0.33
C LEU A 75 20.57 -7.96 -0.28
N LEU A 76 21.31 -9.03 -0.62
CA LEU A 76 20.76 -10.37 -0.70
C LEU A 76 20.71 -11.11 0.64
N ARG A 77 21.43 -10.62 1.65
CA ARG A 77 21.59 -11.28 2.96
C ARG A 77 20.27 -11.65 3.66
N LEU A 78 19.23 -10.84 3.51
CA LEU A 78 17.92 -11.07 4.13
C LEU A 78 16.90 -11.75 3.19
N SER A 79 17.31 -12.06 1.95
CA SER A 79 16.44 -12.74 1.01
C SER A 79 16.17 -14.18 1.45
N LYS A 80 14.91 -14.61 1.31
CA LYS A 80 14.51 -15.98 1.60
C LYS A 80 15.12 -16.98 0.61
N ASN A 81 15.18 -16.61 -0.67
CA ASN A 81 15.69 -17.45 -1.74
C ASN A 81 16.53 -16.58 -2.67
N THR A 82 17.71 -17.07 -3.02
CA THR A 82 18.59 -16.44 -4.01
C THR A 82 19.12 -17.49 -4.96
N LEU A 83 19.43 -17.07 -6.18
CA LEU A 83 20.09 -17.90 -7.19
C LEU A 83 21.02 -17.00 -8.00
N GLU A 84 22.31 -17.35 -8.05
CA GLU A 84 23.32 -16.66 -8.87
C GLU A 84 23.33 -15.11 -8.70
N GLY A 85 23.13 -14.62 -7.48
CA GLY A 85 23.11 -13.18 -7.21
C GLY A 85 21.77 -12.49 -7.46
N TYR A 86 20.70 -13.25 -7.71
CA TYR A 86 19.35 -12.71 -7.93
C TYR A 86 18.38 -13.12 -6.81
N PHE A 87 17.39 -12.25 -6.54
CA PHE A 87 16.21 -12.62 -5.76
C PHE A 87 15.37 -13.62 -6.55
N VAL A 88 14.94 -14.70 -5.90
CA VAL A 88 14.07 -15.70 -6.53
C VAL A 88 12.64 -15.52 -6.04
N ALA A 89 11.75 -15.16 -6.95
CA ALA A 89 10.31 -15.16 -6.73
C ALA A 89 9.68 -16.45 -7.28
N PRO A 90 8.58 -16.95 -6.70
CA PRO A 90 7.81 -18.04 -7.29
C PRO A 90 7.33 -17.67 -8.70
N PRO A 91 7.23 -18.64 -9.63
CA PRO A 91 6.60 -18.39 -10.92
C PRO A 91 5.16 -17.91 -10.68
N GLY A 92 4.82 -16.72 -11.20
CA GLY A 92 3.52 -16.12 -10.99
C GLY A 92 2.37 -17.06 -11.38
N LYS A 93 1.23 -16.97 -10.67
CA LYS A 93 0.01 -17.71 -11.05
C LYS A 93 -0.43 -17.24 -12.44
N LYS A 94 -0.54 -18.15 -13.41
CA LYS A 94 -0.91 -17.88 -14.82
C LYS A 94 -2.37 -17.50 -15.05
N ASN A 95 -3.20 -17.47 -14.02
CA ASN A 95 -4.64 -17.23 -14.16
C ASN A 95 -4.99 -15.96 -13.39
N LEU A 96 -4.95 -14.84 -14.12
CA LEU A 96 -5.64 -13.60 -13.80
C LEU A 96 -6.96 -13.57 -14.59
#